data_AF-A0A0J9U2F9-F1
#
_entry.id   AF-A0A0J9U2F9-F1
#
_cell.length_a   1.000
_cell.length_b   1.000
_cell.length_c   1.000
_cell.angle_alpha   90.00
_cell.angle_beta   90.00
_cell.angle_gamma   90.00
#
_symmetry.space_group_name_H-M   'P 1'
#
loop_
_entity.id
_entity.type
_entity.pdbx_description
1 polymer ?
#
loop_
_entity_poly.entity_id
_entity_poly.type
_entity_poly.pdbx_seq_one_letter_code
_entity_poly.pdbx_strand_id
1 'polypeptide(L)'
;MSLIKEQSLVPKFYTVVLMYTGVKGDKFNNCTLTNFKIDKNKFDIKRTLYEFIEIYDGIKNEISDENNVNVKKYCKNIKENFRYFNSIKEECTNQISCHYYDEYNQFKVKFSNPEDLKLICEKCNYEKTSCEKGSNEENDVPCLREKGNSILYLIFGNDTEDIIKVLLNVTIISAPILALFVILFKVIIFFFKI
;
A
#
# COMPACT_ATOMS: atom_id res chain seq x y z
N MET A 1 22.20 13.26 -6.31
CA MET A 1 23.07 12.60 -5.32
C MET A 1 24.06 11.72 -6.08
N SER A 2 25.35 12.04 -6.05
CA SER A 2 26.37 11.23 -6.74
C SER A 2 26.60 9.94 -5.95
N LEU A 3 26.46 8.78 -6.61
CA LEU A 3 26.71 7.43 -6.05
C LEU A 3 28.16 7.23 -5.52
N ILE A 4 29.02 8.25 -5.62
CA ILE A 4 30.40 8.21 -5.15
C ILE A 4 30.48 8.28 -3.60
N LYS A 5 29.42 8.71 -2.89
CA LYS A 5 29.42 8.80 -1.42
C LYS A 5 28.97 7.55 -0.65
N GLU A 6 28.47 6.50 -1.32
CA GLU A 6 28.03 5.24 -0.68
C GLU A 6 28.91 4.03 -1.06
N GLN A 7 30.23 4.19 -1.01
CA GLN A 7 31.20 3.14 -1.38
C GLN A 7 31.02 1.80 -0.63
N SER A 8 30.29 1.73 0.49
CA SER A 8 30.12 0.50 1.28
C SER A 8 28.94 -0.38 0.85
N LEU A 9 27.96 0.17 0.10
CA LEU A 9 26.75 -0.56 -0.33
C LEU A 9 26.92 -1.15 -1.73
N VAL A 10 27.63 -0.44 -2.60
CA VAL A 10 27.89 -0.85 -3.99
C VAL A 10 28.61 -2.22 -4.06
N PRO A 11 29.69 -2.49 -3.30
CA PRO A 11 30.37 -3.79 -3.35
C PRO A 11 29.48 -4.93 -2.85
N LYS A 12 28.65 -4.69 -1.82
CA LYS A 12 27.74 -5.70 -1.28
C LYS A 12 26.66 -6.10 -2.28
N PHE A 13 26.10 -5.13 -3.00
CA PHE A 13 25.15 -5.38 -4.09
C PHE A 13 25.79 -6.24 -5.19
N TYR A 14 26.99 -5.88 -5.65
CA TYR A 14 27.69 -6.65 -6.68
C TYR A 14 28.10 -8.04 -6.21
N THR A 15 28.47 -8.23 -4.94
CA THR A 15 28.76 -9.57 -4.39
C THR A 15 27.54 -10.48 -4.45
N VAL A 16 26.36 -9.98 -4.05
CA VAL A 16 25.12 -10.77 -4.12
C VAL A 16 24.74 -11.06 -5.57
N VAL A 17 24.89 -10.08 -6.47
CA VAL A 17 24.67 -10.29 -7.92
C VAL A 17 25.63 -11.35 -8.46
N LEU A 18 26.93 -11.27 -8.15
CA LEU A 18 27.95 -12.25 -8.56
C LEU A 18 27.69 -13.65 -8.00
N MET A 19 27.22 -13.76 -6.76
CA MET A 19 26.80 -15.06 -6.19
C MET A 19 25.59 -15.61 -6.94
N TYR A 20 24.61 -14.77 -7.24
CA TYR A 20 23.41 -15.17 -7.98
C TYR A 20 23.73 -15.57 -9.43
N THR A 21 24.61 -14.82 -10.11
CA THR A 21 25.08 -15.16 -11.46
C THR A 21 25.92 -16.43 -11.47
N GLY A 22 26.68 -16.72 -10.41
CA GLY A 22 27.41 -17.98 -10.27
C GLY A 22 26.48 -19.20 -10.11
N VAL A 23 25.35 -19.04 -9.42
CA VAL A 23 24.40 -20.14 -9.15
C VAL A 23 23.37 -20.34 -10.26
N LYS A 24 22.98 -19.28 -10.98
CA LYS A 24 22.00 -19.31 -12.07
C LYS A 24 22.52 -18.66 -13.36
N GLY A 25 23.79 -18.89 -13.68
CA GLY A 25 24.49 -18.26 -14.80
C GLY A 25 23.72 -18.34 -16.11
N ASP A 26 23.14 -19.49 -16.43
CA ASP A 26 22.40 -19.73 -17.66
C ASP A 26 21.18 -18.83 -17.82
N LYS A 27 20.46 -18.54 -16.72
CA LYS A 27 19.33 -17.60 -16.71
C LYS A 27 19.78 -16.15 -16.75
N PHE A 28 20.94 -15.86 -16.14
CA PHE A 28 21.49 -14.52 -16.08
C PHE A 28 22.21 -14.10 -17.37
N ASN A 29 22.71 -15.06 -18.15
CA ASN A 29 23.34 -14.83 -19.46
C ASN A 29 22.36 -14.22 -20.48
N ASN A 30 21.05 -14.38 -20.25
CA ASN A 30 20.00 -13.74 -21.04
C ASN A 30 19.62 -12.34 -20.53
N CYS A 31 20.24 -11.86 -19.45
CA CYS A 31 19.96 -10.56 -18.84
C CYS A 31 21.13 -9.61 -19.08
N THR A 32 20.91 -8.54 -19.85
CA THR A 32 21.89 -7.46 -19.97
C THR A 32 21.71 -6.49 -18.81
N LEU A 33 22.69 -6.42 -17.90
CA LEU A 33 22.74 -5.36 -16.89
C LEU A 33 23.00 -4.02 -17.57
N THR A 34 21.98 -3.16 -17.59
CA THR A 34 22.05 -1.83 -18.19
C THR A 34 21.75 -0.74 -17.15
N ASN A 35 22.20 0.49 -17.41
CA ASN A 35 21.80 1.70 -16.69
C ASN A 35 22.17 1.82 -15.19
N PHE A 36 23.44 1.60 -14.86
CA PHE A 36 24.01 1.88 -13.51
C PHE A 36 23.99 3.37 -13.08
N LYS A 37 23.57 4.29 -13.98
CA LYS A 37 23.45 5.73 -13.71
C LYS A 37 21.99 6.19 -13.63
N ILE A 38 21.07 5.30 -13.26
CA ILE A 38 19.68 5.67 -13.05
C ILE A 38 19.53 6.58 -11.82
N ASP A 39 18.70 7.62 -11.94
CA ASP A 39 18.34 8.46 -10.81
C ASP A 39 17.55 7.65 -9.76
N LYS A 40 17.73 7.95 -8.48
CA LYS A 40 17.10 7.19 -7.38
C LYS A 40 15.58 7.20 -7.48
N ASN A 41 14.96 8.36 -7.73
CA ASN A 41 13.50 8.44 -7.82
C ASN A 41 13.01 7.64 -9.03
N LYS A 42 13.70 7.75 -10.17
CA LYS A 42 13.40 6.95 -11.37
C LYS A 42 13.50 5.45 -11.09
N PHE A 43 14.53 5.02 -10.36
CA PHE A 43 14.69 3.63 -9.95
C PHE A 43 13.58 3.18 -9.01
N ASP A 44 13.26 3.97 -7.98
CA ASP A 44 12.23 3.63 -7.00
C ASP A 44 10.85 3.49 -7.66
N ILE A 45 10.50 4.34 -8.63
CA ILE A 45 9.25 4.24 -9.38
C ILE A 45 9.23 2.99 -10.26
N LYS A 46 10.27 2.79 -11.08
CA LYS A 46 10.37 1.63 -11.96
C LYS A 46 10.32 0.33 -11.16
N ARG A 47 11.06 0.28 -10.05
CA ARG A 47 11.07 -0.86 -9.12
C ARG A 47 9.66 -1.14 -8.60
N THR A 48 8.97 -0.13 -8.06
CA THR A 48 7.66 -0.31 -7.43
C THR A 48 6.63 -0.87 -8.42
N LEU A 49 6.53 -0.27 -9.61
CA LEU A 49 5.58 -0.72 -10.64
C LEU A 49 5.93 -2.11 -11.17
N TYR A 50 7.19 -2.32 -11.54
CA TYR A 50 7.66 -3.57 -12.12
C TYR A 50 7.58 -4.74 -11.14
N GLU A 51 8.11 -4.58 -9.92
CA GLU A 51 8.09 -5.62 -8.90
C GLU A 51 6.66 -6.05 -8.59
N PHE A 52 5.73 -5.10 -8.46
CA PHE A 52 4.34 -5.44 -8.18
C PHE A 52 3.69 -6.26 -9.30
N ILE A 53 3.91 -5.90 -10.57
CA ILE A 53 3.39 -6.64 -11.73
C ILE A 53 3.88 -8.09 -11.71
N GLU A 54 5.17 -8.29 -11.47
CA GLU A 54 5.85 -9.59 -11.48
C GLU A 54 5.40 -10.49 -10.34
N ILE A 55 5.24 -9.93 -9.12
CA ILE A 55 4.85 -10.73 -7.95
C ILE A 55 3.33 -10.89 -7.83
N TYR A 56 2.53 -10.12 -8.57
CA TYR A 56 1.08 -10.09 -8.40
C TYR A 56 0.43 -11.46 -8.60
N ASP A 57 0.88 -12.28 -9.54
CA ASP A 57 0.27 -13.59 -9.76
C ASP A 57 0.47 -14.51 -8.54
N GLY A 58 1.62 -14.38 -7.85
CA GLY A 58 1.85 -14.99 -6.55
C GLY A 58 0.90 -14.43 -5.49
N ILE A 59 0.82 -13.10 -5.37
CA ILE A 59 -0.09 -12.43 -4.44
C ILE A 59 -1.55 -12.86 -4.68
N LYS A 60 -1.97 -13.00 -5.94
CA LYS A 60 -3.31 -13.41 -6.36
C LYS A 60 -3.66 -14.79 -5.83
N ASN A 61 -2.72 -15.73 -5.87
CA ASN A 61 -2.89 -17.05 -5.28
C ASN A 61 -2.99 -16.96 -3.75
N GLU A 62 -2.11 -16.18 -3.12
CA GLU A 62 -2.09 -16.00 -1.67
C GLU A 62 -3.39 -15.38 -1.12
N ILE A 63 -3.97 -14.38 -1.81
CA ILE A 63 -5.26 -13.78 -1.38
C ILE A 63 -6.46 -14.65 -1.73
N SER A 64 -6.31 -15.61 -2.63
CA SER A 64 -7.38 -16.53 -3.02
C SER A 64 -7.51 -17.73 -2.08
N ASP A 65 -6.43 -18.09 -1.38
CA ASP A 65 -6.41 -19.13 -0.34
C ASP A 65 -7.13 -18.65 0.93
N GLU A 66 -8.26 -19.30 1.23
CA GLU A 66 -9.09 -18.99 2.40
C GLU A 66 -8.42 -19.29 3.74
N ASN A 67 -7.39 -20.15 3.75
CA ASN A 67 -6.66 -20.51 4.97
C ASN A 67 -5.46 -19.60 5.23
N ASN A 68 -5.16 -18.68 4.31
CA ASN A 68 -3.96 -17.87 4.41
C ASN A 68 -4.14 -16.73 5.43
N VAL A 69 -3.41 -16.83 6.53
CA VAL A 69 -3.41 -15.82 7.59
C VAL A 69 -2.82 -14.47 7.16
N ASN A 70 -2.09 -14.42 6.04
CA ASN A 70 -1.42 -13.23 5.53
C ASN A 70 -2.25 -12.42 4.51
N VAL A 71 -3.48 -12.84 4.19
CA VAL A 71 -4.35 -12.16 3.21
C VAL A 71 -4.41 -10.64 3.48
N LYS A 72 -4.61 -10.23 4.73
CA LYS A 72 -4.67 -8.81 5.11
C LYS A 72 -3.39 -8.04 4.75
N LYS A 73 -2.22 -8.65 4.92
CA LYS A 73 -0.92 -8.04 4.58
C LYS A 73 -0.79 -7.86 3.06
N TYR A 74 -1.19 -8.87 2.29
CA TYR A 74 -1.18 -8.80 0.83
C TYR A 74 -2.17 -7.75 0.30
N CYS A 75 -3.38 -7.71 0.85
CA CYS A 75 -4.38 -6.71 0.50
C CYS A 75 -3.90 -5.29 0.80
N LYS A 76 -3.25 -5.06 1.95
CA LYS A 76 -2.61 -3.78 2.26
C LYS A 76 -1.56 -3.40 1.21
N ASN A 77 -0.71 -4.36 0.80
CA ASN A 77 0.29 -4.12 -0.24
C ASN A 77 -0.36 -3.73 -1.59
N ILE A 78 -1.43 -4.42 -1.99
CA ILE A 78 -2.19 -4.09 -3.22
C ILE A 78 -2.73 -2.67 -3.16
N LYS A 79 -3.40 -2.30 -2.05
CA LYS A 79 -3.97 -0.97 -1.84
C LYS A 79 -2.92 0.14 -1.95
N GLU A 80 -1.76 -0.03 -1.32
CA GLU A 80 -0.69 0.98 -1.39
C GLU A 80 -0.08 1.09 -2.79
N ASN A 81 0.05 -0.01 -3.54
CA ASN A 81 0.51 0.04 -4.94
C ASN A 81 -0.48 0.77 -5.86
N PHE A 82 -1.79 0.53 -5.68
CA PHE A 82 -2.83 1.25 -6.43
C PHE A 82 -2.83 2.75 -6.10
N ARG A 83 -2.65 3.10 -4.83
CA ARG A 83 -2.48 4.50 -4.40
C ARG A 83 -1.23 5.13 -5.02
N TYR A 84 -0.11 4.41 -5.00
CA TYR A 84 1.15 4.88 -5.57
C TYR A 84 1.03 5.14 -7.07
N PHE A 85 0.48 4.19 -7.83
CA PHE A 85 0.21 4.34 -9.26
C PHE A 85 -0.55 5.63 -9.56
N ASN A 86 -1.62 5.91 -8.80
CA ASN A 86 -2.41 7.12 -9.00
C ASN A 86 -1.65 8.40 -8.62
N SER A 87 -0.71 8.34 -7.68
CA SER A 87 0.09 9.51 -7.28
C SER A 87 1.04 10.02 -8.36
N ILE A 88 1.48 9.14 -9.27
CA ILE A 88 2.42 9.45 -10.37
C ILE A 88 1.72 9.66 -11.72
N LYS A 89 0.38 9.54 -11.76
CA LYS A 89 -0.42 9.61 -13.00
C LYS A 89 -0.24 10.92 -13.76
N GLU A 90 -0.15 12.05 -13.05
CA GLU A 90 0.05 13.38 -13.66
C GLU A 90 1.47 13.54 -14.26
N GLU A 91 2.45 12.86 -13.67
CA GLU A 91 3.84 12.86 -14.14
C GLU A 91 4.01 11.93 -15.35
N CYS A 92 3.20 10.87 -15.43
CA CYS A 92 3.34 9.80 -16.42
C CYS A 92 2.26 9.82 -17.52
N THR A 93 2.26 10.87 -18.33
CA THR A 93 1.29 11.06 -19.43
C THR A 93 1.71 10.42 -20.75
N ASN A 94 3.02 10.36 -21.06
CA ASN A 94 3.55 9.76 -22.27
C ASN A 94 5.03 9.35 -22.09
N GLN A 95 5.61 8.67 -23.09
CA GLN A 95 7.00 8.21 -23.06
C GLN A 95 8.04 9.34 -22.95
N ILE A 96 7.69 10.56 -23.37
CA ILE A 96 8.59 11.73 -23.31
C ILE A 96 8.62 12.28 -21.88
N SER A 97 7.46 12.38 -21.22
CA SER A 97 7.36 12.86 -19.83
C SER A 97 7.80 11.82 -18.80
N CYS A 98 7.80 10.53 -19.17
CA CYS A 98 7.94 9.44 -18.23
C CYS A 98 8.84 8.31 -18.74
N HIS A 99 10.03 8.20 -18.16
CA HIS A 99 11.00 7.16 -18.52
C HIS A 99 10.58 5.72 -18.16
N TYR A 100 9.53 5.57 -17.33
CA TYR A 100 8.96 4.30 -16.90
C TYR A 100 7.53 4.14 -17.42
N TYR A 101 7.21 4.83 -18.52
CA TYR A 101 5.88 4.81 -19.12
C TYR A 101 5.43 3.42 -19.54
N ASP A 102 6.36 2.57 -19.97
CA ASP A 102 6.04 1.20 -20.38
C ASP A 102 5.59 0.36 -19.18
N GLU A 103 6.30 0.42 -18.04
CA GLU A 103 5.88 -0.24 -16.80
C GLU A 103 4.58 0.33 -16.25
N TYR A 104 4.40 1.66 -16.33
CA TYR A 104 3.15 2.33 -15.95
C TYR A 104 1.97 1.83 -16.79
N ASN A 105 2.13 1.73 -18.11
CA ASN A 105 1.08 1.22 -18.99
C ASN A 105 0.80 -0.26 -18.76
N GLN A 106 1.82 -1.09 -18.52
CA GLN A 106 1.62 -2.50 -18.17
C GLN A 106 0.82 -2.64 -16.87
N PHE A 107 1.15 -1.83 -15.85
CA PHE A 107 0.39 -1.77 -14.61
C PHE A 107 -1.08 -1.40 -14.89
N LYS A 108 -1.30 -0.31 -15.65
CA LYS A 108 -2.64 0.15 -16.02
C LYS A 108 -3.44 -0.94 -16.73
N VAL A 109 -2.89 -1.55 -17.77
CA VAL A 109 -3.58 -2.61 -18.54
C VAL A 109 -3.93 -3.80 -17.66
N LYS A 110 -3.01 -4.24 -16.78
CA LYS A 110 -3.24 -5.38 -15.88
C LYS A 110 -4.32 -5.09 -14.85
N PHE A 111 -4.30 -3.92 -14.22
CA PHE A 111 -5.16 -3.61 -13.06
C PHE A 111 -6.41 -2.80 -13.40
N SER A 112 -6.54 -2.31 -14.63
CA SER A 112 -7.83 -1.91 -15.21
C SER A 112 -8.64 -3.12 -15.71
N ASN A 113 -8.06 -4.33 -15.76
CA ASN A 113 -8.79 -5.55 -16.11
C ASN A 113 -9.94 -5.80 -15.10
N PRO A 114 -11.20 -5.89 -15.56
CA PRO A 114 -12.34 -6.14 -14.68
C PRO A 114 -12.23 -7.42 -13.84
N GLU A 115 -11.61 -8.48 -14.35
CA GLU A 115 -11.48 -9.78 -13.67
C GLU A 115 -10.54 -9.68 -12.46
N ASP A 116 -9.33 -9.14 -12.66
CA ASP A 116 -8.36 -8.96 -11.58
C ASP A 116 -8.87 -7.97 -10.54
N LEU A 117 -9.45 -6.86 -10.98
CA LEU A 117 -10.00 -5.86 -10.09
C LEU A 117 -11.17 -6.40 -9.27
N LYS A 118 -12.05 -7.22 -9.87
CA LYS A 118 -13.15 -7.88 -9.15
C LYS A 118 -12.63 -8.84 -8.10
N LEU A 119 -11.66 -9.69 -8.45
CA LEU A 119 -11.06 -10.64 -7.52
C LEU A 119 -10.41 -9.93 -6.32
N ILE A 120 -9.64 -8.85 -6.58
CA ILE A 120 -9.06 -8.02 -5.51
C ILE A 120 -10.16 -7.47 -4.61
N CYS A 121 -11.20 -6.85 -5.18
CA CYS A 121 -12.29 -6.24 -4.40
C CYS A 121 -13.07 -7.26 -3.56
N GLU A 122 -13.23 -8.49 -4.05
CA GLU A 122 -13.91 -9.57 -3.34
C GLU A 122 -13.04 -10.14 -2.22
N LYS A 123 -11.81 -10.56 -2.54
CA LYS A 123 -10.91 -11.24 -1.59
C LYS A 123 -10.36 -10.31 -0.53
N CYS A 124 -10.12 -9.04 -0.86
CA CYS A 124 -9.63 -8.05 0.09
C CYS A 124 -10.74 -7.27 0.81
N ASN A 125 -12.02 -7.57 0.54
CA ASN A 125 -13.15 -6.81 1.06
C ASN A 125 -13.01 -5.30 0.78
N TYR A 126 -12.64 -4.95 -0.46
CA TYR A 126 -12.44 -3.57 -0.90
C TYR A 126 -13.55 -3.10 -1.83
N GLU A 127 -13.73 -1.78 -1.90
CA GLU A 127 -14.52 -1.06 -2.89
C GLU A 127 -13.66 -0.04 -3.63
N LYS A 128 -14.05 0.26 -4.87
CA LYS A 128 -13.41 1.31 -5.67
C LYS A 128 -13.74 2.67 -5.08
N THR A 129 -12.77 3.57 -5.04
CA THR A 129 -12.94 4.94 -4.57
C THR A 129 -12.14 5.92 -5.43
N SER A 130 -12.52 7.19 -5.36
CA SER A 130 -11.78 8.27 -6.02
C SER A 130 -10.40 8.44 -5.40
N CYS A 131 -9.40 8.74 -6.23
CA CYS A 131 -8.08 9.12 -5.75
C CYS A 131 -8.00 10.63 -5.47
N GLU A 132 -7.20 11.04 -4.49
CA GLU A 132 -6.94 12.47 -4.21
C GLU A 132 -6.31 13.19 -5.42
N LYS A 133 -5.51 12.46 -6.19
CA LYS A 133 -4.93 12.88 -7.46
C LYS A 133 -5.33 11.89 -8.54
N GLY A 134 -5.98 12.35 -9.60
CA GLY A 134 -6.38 11.53 -10.75
C GLY A 134 -7.86 11.63 -11.14
N SER A 135 -8.14 11.52 -12.44
CA SER A 135 -9.50 11.39 -12.98
C SER A 135 -10.09 10.00 -12.73
N ASN A 136 -11.36 9.95 -12.32
CA ASN A 136 -12.18 8.73 -12.22
C ASN A 136 -12.63 8.25 -13.61
N GLU A 137 -11.69 8.00 -14.51
CA GLU A 137 -12.01 7.43 -15.81
C GLU A 137 -12.39 5.96 -15.66
N GLU A 138 -13.46 5.55 -16.35
CA GLU A 138 -14.06 4.21 -16.26
C GLU A 138 -13.09 3.07 -16.63
N ASN A 139 -12.00 3.40 -17.34
CA ASN A 139 -10.97 2.48 -17.81
C ASN A 139 -9.61 2.64 -17.10
N ASP A 140 -9.57 3.29 -15.93
CA ASP A 140 -8.34 3.48 -15.16
C ASP A 140 -8.27 2.67 -13.87
N VAL A 141 -7.08 2.56 -13.30
CA VAL A 141 -6.86 1.88 -12.02
C VAL A 141 -7.43 2.73 -10.88
N PRO A 142 -8.46 2.26 -10.15
CA PRO A 142 -9.08 3.04 -9.09
C PRO A 142 -8.19 3.11 -7.84
N CYS A 143 -8.52 3.99 -6.91
CA CYS A 143 -8.07 3.81 -5.53
C CYS A 143 -8.97 2.79 -4.82
N LEU A 144 -8.44 2.15 -3.78
CA LEU A 144 -9.16 1.11 -3.03
C LEU A 144 -9.41 1.55 -1.60
N ARG A 145 -10.62 1.28 -1.10
CA ARG A 145 -11.02 1.49 0.29
C ARG A 145 -11.59 0.20 0.86
N GLU A 146 -11.42 -0.03 2.16
CA GLU A 146 -12.09 -1.14 2.85
C GLU A 146 -13.61 -0.96 2.84
N LYS A 147 -14.35 -2.03 2.50
CA LYS A 147 -15.80 -2.08 2.62
C LYS A 147 -16.17 -2.02 4.10
N GLY A 148 -17.07 -1.11 4.46
CA GLY A 148 -17.56 -0.98 5.83
C GLY A 148 -18.30 0.34 6.07
N ASN A 149 -18.82 0.52 7.28
CA ASN A 149 -19.61 1.69 7.62
C ASN A 149 -18.77 2.97 7.46
N SER A 150 -19.13 3.80 6.47
CA SER A 150 -18.47 5.07 6.15
C SER A 150 -18.20 5.95 7.38
N ILE A 151 -19.11 5.90 8.36
CA ILE A 151 -19.02 6.62 9.63
C ILE A 151 -17.87 6.12 10.52
N LEU A 152 -17.67 4.80 10.65
CA LEU A 152 -16.59 4.25 11.48
C LEU A 152 -15.22 4.60 10.90
N TYR A 153 -15.07 4.58 9.58
CA TYR A 153 -13.82 4.99 8.93
C TYR A 153 -13.50 6.47 9.11
N LEU A 154 -14.51 7.35 9.11
CA LEU A 154 -14.32 8.77 9.37
C LEU A 154 -13.89 9.03 10.82
N ILE A 155 -14.36 8.20 11.76
CA ILE A 155 -14.05 8.35 13.18
C ILE A 155 -12.72 7.70 13.54
N PHE A 156 -12.44 6.50 13.01
CA PHE A 156 -11.37 5.62 13.48
C PHE A 156 -10.23 5.41 12.49
N GLY A 157 -10.29 5.96 11.27
CA GLY A 157 -9.28 5.72 10.24
C GLY A 157 -9.39 4.35 9.56
N ASN A 158 -8.47 4.09 8.63
CA ASN A 158 -8.55 2.96 7.68
C ASN A 158 -7.59 1.81 8.04
N ASP A 159 -6.89 1.92 9.17
CA ASP A 159 -5.96 0.90 9.66
C ASP A 159 -6.12 0.65 11.17
N THR A 160 -5.62 -0.50 11.61
CA THR A 160 -5.74 -0.94 13.00
C THR A 160 -5.02 0.02 13.96
N GLU A 161 -4.03 0.77 13.50
CA GLU A 161 -3.19 1.66 14.31
C GLU A 161 -3.92 2.98 14.59
N ASP A 162 -4.58 3.53 13.57
CA ASP A 162 -5.52 4.66 13.67
C ASP A 162 -6.69 4.32 14.58
N ILE A 163 -7.28 3.13 14.43
CA ILE A 163 -8.40 2.67 15.27
C ILE A 163 -7.96 2.62 16.74
N ILE A 164 -6.81 2.02 17.03
CA ILE A 164 -6.26 1.93 18.39
C ILE A 164 -6.00 3.32 18.96
N LYS A 165 -5.42 4.24 18.17
CA LYS A 165 -5.11 5.60 18.59
C LYS A 165 -6.37 6.39 18.93
N VAL A 166 -7.42 6.28 18.12
CA VAL A 166 -8.71 6.94 18.39
C VAL A 166 -9.38 6.32 19.63
N LEU A 167 -9.38 5.00 19.77
CA LEU A 167 -9.96 4.32 20.95
C LEU A 167 -9.25 4.77 22.25
N LEU A 168 -7.92 4.84 22.22
CA LEU A 168 -7.10 5.33 23.34
C LEU A 168 -7.45 6.77 23.70
N ASN A 169 -7.55 7.66 22.71
CA ASN A 169 -7.91 9.06 22.94
C ASN A 169 -9.31 9.20 23.55
N VAL A 170 -10.30 8.47 23.03
CA VAL A 170 -11.67 8.48 23.57
C VAL A 170 -11.69 7.94 25.01
N THR A 171 -10.92 6.89 25.29
CA THR A 171 -10.84 6.31 26.64
C THR A 171 -10.18 7.27 27.64
N ILE A 172 -9.09 7.95 27.25
CA ILE A 172 -8.41 8.95 28.08
C ILE A 172 -9.33 10.13 28.41
N ILE A 173 -10.14 10.57 27.46
CA ILE A 173 -11.09 11.69 27.66
C ILE A 173 -12.29 11.26 28.52
N SER A 174 -12.85 10.07 28.27
CA SER A 174 -14.08 9.62 28.92
C SER A 174 -13.89 9.10 30.34
N ALA A 175 -12.74 8.49 30.66
CA ALA A 175 -12.44 7.96 31.99
C ALA A 175 -12.57 8.99 33.14
N PRO A 176 -11.96 10.20 33.07
CA PRO A 176 -12.12 11.20 34.13
C PRO A 176 -13.55 11.75 34.21
N ILE A 177 -14.27 11.85 33.09
CA ILE A 177 -15.66 12.30 33.06
C ILE A 177 -16.56 11.28 33.77
N LEU A 178 -16.39 9.99 33.48
CA LEU A 178 -17.13 8.90 34.13
C LEU A 178 -16.83 8.84 35.64
N ALA A 179 -15.56 9.01 36.03
CA ALA A 179 -15.18 9.05 37.44
C ALA A 179 -15.86 10.20 38.19
N LEU A 180 -15.83 11.42 37.61
CA LEU A 180 -16.54 12.58 38.14
C LEU A 180 -18.05 12.34 38.23
N PHE A 181 -18.66 11.75 37.19
CA PHE A 181 -20.08 11.42 37.19
C PHE A 181 -20.46 10.45 38.31
N VAL A 182 -19.67 9.39 38.53
CA VAL A 182 -19.91 8.42 39.60
C VAL A 182 -19.75 9.05 40.98
N ILE A 183 -18.76 9.94 41.16
CA ILE A 183 -18.58 10.69 42.41
C ILE A 183 -19.79 11.58 42.68
N LEU A 184 -20.20 12.38 41.68
CA LEU A 184 -21.37 13.26 41.80
C LEU A 184 -22.65 12.47 42.08
N PHE A 185 -22.85 11.35 41.40
CA PHE A 185 -24.01 10.48 41.60
C PHE A 185 -24.05 9.89 43.02
N LYS A 186 -22.90 9.45 43.56
CA LYS A 186 -22.79 9.02 44.96
C LYS A 186 -23.12 10.12 45.95
N VAL A 187 -22.61 11.34 45.72
CA VAL A 187 -22.86 12.51 46.58
C VAL A 187 -24.34 12.87 46.56
N ILE A 188 -24.98 12.91 45.39
CA ILE A 188 -26.42 13.16 45.23
C ILE A 188 -27.22 12.11 45.99
N ILE A 189 -26.93 10.81 45.83
CA ILE A 189 -27.62 9.75 46.58
C ILE A 189 -27.50 9.95 48.10
N PHE A 190 -26.32 10.35 48.60
CA PHE A 190 -26.12 10.60 50.02
C PHE A 190 -26.99 11.76 50.54
N PHE A 191 -27.11 12.86 49.79
CA PHE A 191 -27.93 14.01 50.16
C PHE A 191 -29.44 13.73 50.05
N PHE A 192 -29.89 12.86 49.14
CA PHE A 192 -31.31 12.49 49.01
C PHE A 192 -31.75 11.33 49.92
N LYS A 193 -30.83 10.73 50.68
CA LYS A 193 -31.12 9.61 51.60
C LYS A 193 -31.16 10.04 53.08
N ILE A 194 -31.07 11.34 53.35
CA ILE A 194 -31.32 12.03 54.63
C ILE A 194 -32.71 12.67 54.55
#